data_AF-A0A960RI64-F1
#
_entry.id   AF-A0A960RI64-F1
#
_cell.length_a   1.000
_cell.length_b   1.000
_cell.length_c   1.000
_cell.angle_alpha   90.00
_cell.angle_beta   90.00
_cell.angle_gamma   90.00
#
_symmetry.space_group_name_H-M   'P 1'
#
loop_
_entity.id
_entity.type
_entity.pdbx_description
1 polymer ?
#
loop_
_entity_poly.entity_id
_entity_poly.type
_entity_poly.pdbx_seq_one_letter_code
_entity_poly.pdbx_strand_id
1 'polypeptide(L)'
;VGDFNGWDDTQTPLVLESNGVWSADVAAASAGQQYKYVMNGSVWRRDPRSARVVHAGDTDSIIYDQNAYAWSSSNFTPPPPRPDGDL
;
A
#
# COMPACT_ATOMS: atom_id res chain seq x y z
N VAL A 1 0.15 12.50 2.76
CA VAL A 1 -0.46 13.55 1.90
C VAL A 1 -1.08 12.86 0.71
N GLY A 2 -2.31 13.23 0.33
CA GLY A 2 -3.00 12.55 -0.76
C GLY A 2 -4.37 13.15 -1.06
N ASP A 3 -5.15 12.44 -1.87
CA ASP A 3 -6.48 12.93 -2.30
C ASP A 3 -7.41 13.21 -1.11
N PHE A 4 -7.30 12.43 -0.03
CA PHE A 4 -8.11 12.57 1.20
C PHE A 4 -7.92 13.88 1.95
N ASN A 5 -6.82 14.62 1.70
CA ASN A 5 -6.53 15.91 2.33
C ASN A 5 -6.21 17.00 1.29
N GLY A 6 -6.59 16.80 0.02
CA GLY A 6 -6.35 17.77 -1.04
C GLY A 6 -4.88 18.04 -1.33
N TRP A 7 -4.00 17.07 -1.05
CA TRP A 7 -2.55 17.20 -1.20
C TRP A 7 -1.88 18.29 -0.34
N ASP A 8 -2.51 18.69 0.77
CA ASP A 8 -1.93 19.59 1.76
C ASP A 8 -1.07 18.80 2.77
N ASP A 9 0.22 19.14 2.85
CA ASP A 9 1.19 18.47 3.72
C ASP A 9 1.15 18.91 5.18
N THR A 10 0.33 19.91 5.51
CA THR A 10 0.12 20.41 6.87
C THR A 10 -1.11 19.80 7.55
N GLN A 11 -2.05 19.23 6.79
CA GLN A 11 -3.34 18.71 7.30
C GLN A 11 -3.23 17.34 7.98
N THR A 12 -2.19 16.56 7.68
CA THR A 12 -2.07 15.18 8.16
C THR A 12 -0.63 14.86 8.56
N PRO A 13 -0.09 15.52 9.60
CA PRO A 13 1.22 15.19 10.13
C PRO A 13 1.21 13.78 10.72
N LEU A 14 2.25 13.00 10.44
CA LEU A 14 2.46 11.70 11.07
C LEU A 14 3.09 11.89 12.45
N VAL A 15 2.75 11.01 13.38
CA VAL A 15 3.35 10.94 14.71
C VAL A 15 4.27 9.72 14.78
N LEU A 16 5.42 9.87 15.44
CA LEU A 16 6.33 8.78 15.71
C LEU A 16 5.81 7.94 16.87
N GLU A 17 5.53 6.68 16.61
CA GLU A 17 5.11 5.70 17.60
C GLU A 17 6.31 5.09 18.35
N SER A 18 6.02 4.46 19.50
CA SER A 18 7.04 3.84 20.35
C SER A 18 7.82 2.70 19.68
N ASN A 19 7.27 2.12 18.62
CA ASN A 19 7.89 1.05 17.83
C ASN A 19 8.73 1.56 16.65
N GLY A 20 8.91 2.88 16.52
CA GLY A 20 9.69 3.49 15.44
C GLY A 20 8.93 3.65 14.11
N VAL A 21 7.62 3.41 14.08
CA VAL A 21 6.76 3.63 12.91
C VAL A 21 6.13 5.02 12.98
N TRP A 22 5.97 5.66 11.82
CA TRP A 22 5.24 6.91 11.69
C TRP A 22 3.81 6.62 11.22
N SER A 23 2.80 7.13 11.92
CA SER A 23 1.38 6.88 11.60
C SER A 23 0.49 8.10 11.81
N ALA A 24 -0.67 8.07 11.14
CA ALA A 24 -1.81 8.94 11.38
C ALA A 24 -3.09 8.20 10.97
N ASP A 25 -4.18 8.41 11.71
CA ASP A 25 -5.50 7.93 11.35
C ASP A 25 -6.24 9.01 10.55
N VAL A 26 -6.76 8.63 9.37
CA VAL A 26 -7.43 9.56 8.45
C VAL A 26 -8.82 9.04 8.09
N ALA A 27 -9.85 9.59 8.72
CA ALA A 27 -11.22 9.12 8.50
C ALA A 27 -11.73 9.29 7.04
N ALA A 28 -11.19 10.28 6.31
CA ALA A 28 -11.54 10.54 4.91
C ALA A 28 -10.78 9.65 3.90
N ALA A 29 -9.84 8.82 4.37
CA ALA A 29 -9.06 7.95 3.52
C ALA A 29 -9.87 6.73 3.07
N SER A 30 -9.82 6.40 1.78
CA SER A 30 -10.59 5.32 1.16
C SER A 30 -9.84 4.67 -0.01
N ALA A 31 -10.20 3.42 -0.32
CA ALA A 31 -9.59 2.69 -1.42
C ALA A 31 -9.74 3.43 -2.77
N GLY A 32 -8.67 3.44 -3.55
CA GLY A 32 -8.57 4.14 -4.85
C GLY A 32 -7.91 5.51 -4.78
N GLN A 33 -7.85 6.15 -3.61
CA GLN A 33 -7.17 7.42 -3.44
C GLN A 33 -5.65 7.30 -3.55
N GLN A 34 -5.02 8.32 -4.13
CA GLN A 34 -3.58 8.44 -4.30
C GLN A 34 -2.93 9.13 -3.09
N TYR A 35 -1.70 8.75 -2.77
CA TYR A 35 -0.93 9.35 -1.68
C TYR A 35 0.60 9.18 -1.80
N LYS A 36 1.31 10.07 -1.10
CA LYS A 36 2.75 9.99 -0.80
C LYS A 36 3.03 10.37 0.67
N TYR A 37 4.19 9.97 1.16
CA TYR A 37 4.80 10.48 2.39
C TYR A 37 5.65 11.70 2.07
N VAL A 38 5.54 12.73 2.91
CA VAL A 38 6.39 13.92 2.88
C VAL A 38 7.30 13.88 4.09
N MET A 39 8.61 13.76 3.83
CA MET A 39 9.65 13.72 4.85
C MET A 39 10.41 15.04 4.85
N ASN A 40 10.70 15.56 6.05
CA ASN A 40 11.42 16.82 6.24
C ASN A 40 10.83 17.99 5.42
N GLY A 41 9.51 18.00 5.21
CA GLY A 41 8.77 19.04 4.48
C GLY A 41 9.12 19.20 2.99
N SER A 42 9.93 18.31 2.41
CA SER A 42 10.45 18.52 1.05
C SER A 42 10.71 17.23 0.28
N VAL A 43 10.89 16.10 0.96
CA VAL A 43 11.19 14.82 0.32
C VAL A 43 9.91 14.02 0.18
N TRP A 44 9.42 13.93 -1.05
CA TRP A 44 8.23 13.16 -1.38
C TRP A 44 8.62 11.74 -1.73
N ARG A 45 8.05 10.75 -1.05
CA ARG A 45 8.25 9.33 -1.35
C ARG A 45 6.94 8.58 -1.43
N ARG A 46 6.83 7.70 -2.42
CA ARG A 46 5.83 6.64 -2.44
C ARG A 46 6.03 5.72 -1.23
N ASP A 47 4.96 5.10 -0.76
CA ASP A 47 5.00 4.06 0.25
C ASP A 47 5.77 2.82 -0.26
N PRO A 48 6.89 2.42 0.40
CA PRO A 48 7.63 1.20 0.06
C PRO A 48 6.82 -0.09 0.19
N ARG A 49 5.73 -0.07 0.96
CA ARG A 49 4.81 -1.18 1.22
C ARG A 49 3.50 -1.05 0.44
N SER A 50 3.39 -0.10 -0.48
CA SER A 50 2.16 0.04 -1.26
C SER A 50 1.85 -1.22 -2.05
N ALA A 51 0.64 -1.75 -1.88
CA ALA A 51 0.15 -2.89 -2.67
C ALA A 51 -0.18 -2.49 -4.12
N ARG A 52 -0.43 -1.19 -4.38
CA ARG A 52 -0.77 -0.68 -5.71
C ARG A 52 -0.17 0.70 -5.96
N VAL A 53 0.23 0.96 -7.19
CA VAL A 53 0.85 2.21 -7.63
C VAL A 53 0.24 2.65 -8.96
N VAL A 54 0.32 3.94 -9.29
CA VAL A 54 -0.25 4.46 -10.55
C VAL A 54 0.44 3.83 -11.77
N HIS A 55 1.78 3.80 -11.80
CA HIS A 55 2.56 3.04 -12.78
C HIS A 55 4.02 2.82 -12.31
N ALA A 56 4.82 2.11 -13.12
CA ALA A 56 6.18 1.67 -12.80
C ALA A 56 7.24 2.79 -12.60
N GLY A 57 6.89 4.06 -12.84
CA GLY A 57 7.78 5.21 -12.63
C GLY A 57 7.70 5.78 -11.23
N ASP A 58 8.24 6.98 -11.02
CA ASP A 58 8.03 7.75 -9.79
C ASP A 58 6.63 8.38 -9.79
N THR A 59 5.67 7.66 -9.19
CA THR A 59 4.28 8.11 -9.05
C THR A 59 3.72 7.78 -7.67
N ASP A 60 2.47 8.14 -7.45
CA ASP A 60 1.79 7.98 -6.18
C ASP A 60 1.48 6.52 -5.85
N SER A 61 1.39 6.28 -4.56
CA SER A 61 0.82 5.05 -4.00
C SER A 61 -0.69 5.12 -4.11
N ILE A 62 -1.38 3.98 -4.18
CA ILE A 62 -2.85 3.93 -4.17
C ILE A 62 -3.30 3.13 -2.95
N ILE A 63 -4.23 3.69 -2.17
CA ILE A 63 -4.89 2.95 -1.08
C ILE A 63 -5.64 1.78 -1.72
N TYR A 64 -5.31 0.55 -1.32
CA TYR A 64 -5.87 -0.65 -1.90
C TYR A 64 -6.49 -1.52 -0.82
N ASP A 65 -7.75 -1.89 -1.00
CA ASP A 65 -8.41 -2.88 -0.16
C ASP A 65 -7.93 -4.28 -0.57
N GLN A 66 -7.13 -4.90 0.29
CA GLN A 66 -6.57 -6.22 0.05
C GLN A 66 -7.63 -7.34 0.01
N ASN A 67 -8.81 -7.10 0.57
CA ASN A 67 -9.93 -8.03 0.56
C ASN A 67 -10.87 -7.84 -0.63
N ALA A 68 -10.60 -6.88 -1.52
CA ALA A 68 -11.46 -6.57 -2.66
C ALA A 68 -11.56 -7.72 -3.68
N TYR A 69 -10.58 -8.63 -3.71
CA TYR A 69 -10.62 -9.78 -4.61
C TYR A 69 -11.34 -10.97 -3.97
N ALA A 70 -12.48 -11.34 -4.55
CA ALA A 70 -13.22 -12.53 -4.17
C ALA A 70 -12.63 -13.78 -4.82
N TRP A 71 -11.84 -14.55 -4.07
CA TRP A 71 -11.34 -15.84 -4.51
C TRP A 71 -12.50 -16.83 -4.70
N SER A 72 -12.61 -17.43 -5.88
CA SER A 72 -13.67 -18.39 -6.21
C SER A 72 -13.25 -19.86 -6.01
N SER A 73 -12.01 -20.12 -5.64
CA SER A 73 -11.48 -21.48 -5.45
C SER A 73 -10.68 -21.56 -4.15
N SER A 74 -11.11 -22.40 -3.22
CA SER A 74 -10.43 -22.61 -1.94
C SER A 74 -9.38 -23.72 -1.97
N ASN A 75 -9.38 -24.58 -3.01
CA ASN A 75 -8.65 -25.83 -3.01
C ASN A 75 -7.84 -25.99 -4.31
N PHE A 76 -6.60 -25.51 -4.30
CA PHE A 76 -5.62 -25.90 -5.32
C PHE A 76 -4.97 -27.22 -4.90
N THR A 77 -5.07 -28.24 -5.74
CA THR A 77 -4.29 -29.48 -5.59
C THR A 77 -3.19 -29.47 -6.64
N PRO A 78 -1.90 -29.34 -6.25
CA PRO A 78 -0.81 -29.48 -7.21
C PRO A 78 -0.83 -30.88 -7.83
N PRO A 79 -0.36 -31.06 -9.07
CA PRO A 79 -0.19 -32.39 -9.65
C PRO A 79 0.75 -33.24 -8.77
N PRO A 80 0.58 -34.57 -8.75
CA PRO A 80 1.51 -35.43 -8.02
C PRO A 80 2.94 -35.26 -8.55
N PRO A 81 3.97 -35.45 -7.70
CA PRO A 81 5.36 -35.44 -8.15
C PRO A 81 5.61 -36.46 -9.27
N ARG A 82 6.59 -36.19 -10.14
CA ARG A 82 6.99 -37.15 -11.18
C ARG A 82 7.46 -38.46 -10.50
N PRO A 83 7.10 -39.65 -11.02
CA PRO A 83 7.50 -40.93 -10.44
C PRO A 83 9.02 -41.14 -10.29
N ASP A 84 9.81 -40.40 -11.06
CA ASP A 84 11.25 -40.63 -11.22
C ASP A 84 12.11 -39.85 -10.20
N GLY A 85 11.51 -39.08 -9.29
CA GLY A 85 12.20 -38.46 -8.16
C GLY A 85 13.07 -37.23 -8.45
N ASP A 86 13.24 -36.82 -9.70
CA ASP A 86 13.93 -35.56 -10.02
C ASP A 86 12.98 -34.36 -9.90
N LEU A 87 13.46 -33.33 -9.18
CA LEU A 87 12.87 -31.99 -9.09
C LEU A 87 13.21 -31.16 -10.34
#